data_AF-A0A6P7H1Q8-F1
#
_entry.id   AF-A0A6P7H1Q8-F1
#
_cell.length_a   1.000
_cell.length_b   1.000
_cell.length_c   1.000
_cell.angle_alpha   90.00
_cell.angle_beta   90.00
_cell.angle_gamma   90.00
#
_symmetry.space_group_name_H-M   'P 1'
#
loop_
_entity.id
_entity.type
_entity.pdbx_description
1 polymer ?
#
loop_
_entity_poly.entity_id
_entity_poly.type
_entity_poly.pdbx_seq_one_letter_code
_entity_poly.pdbx_strand_id
1 'polypeptide(L)'
;MNLVSISSSQENDFLQRTIIQRSNSSAGLGDEFWTSGTKIPDSRNWIWFTTGRKISYYNWLKGQPESNKNYQCIEAQVTNNQLKWSNKDCWEEYYFICESKKSSDIGPRVEYS
;
A
#
# COMPACT_ATOMS: atom_id res chain seq x y z
N MET A 1 -12.86 -6.41 -1.65
CA MET A 1 -11.62 -6.24 -0.87
C MET A 1 -10.53 -6.02 -1.90
N ASN A 2 -9.73 -4.97 -1.74
CA ASN A 2 -8.74 -4.52 -2.72
C ASN A 2 -7.38 -4.36 -2.04
N LEU A 3 -6.27 -4.35 -2.79
CA LEU A 3 -4.98 -3.92 -2.23
C LEU A 3 -5.09 -2.48 -1.71
N VAL A 4 -4.38 -2.18 -0.63
CA VAL A 4 -4.49 -0.90 0.08
C VAL A 4 -4.01 0.27 -0.77
N SER A 5 -4.71 1.39 -0.67
CA SER A 5 -4.29 2.70 -1.17
C SER A 5 -3.95 3.58 0.03
N ILE A 6 -2.74 4.14 0.09
CA ILE A 6 -2.34 4.97 1.23
C ILE A 6 -2.35 6.44 0.80
N SER A 7 -3.49 7.09 0.96
CA SER A 7 -3.78 8.42 0.45
C SER A 7 -3.48 9.57 1.43
N SER A 8 -3.17 9.25 2.68
CA SER A 8 -2.90 10.23 3.73
C SER A 8 -1.88 9.76 4.77
N SER A 9 -1.30 10.69 5.52
CA SER A 9 -0.43 10.35 6.64
C SER A 9 -1.17 9.62 7.75
N GLN A 10 -2.45 9.95 7.96
CA GLN A 10 -3.28 9.28 8.96
C GLN A 10 -3.48 7.79 8.64
N GLU A 11 -3.68 7.45 7.37
CA GLU A 11 -3.76 6.05 6.91
C GLU A 11 -2.42 5.34 7.09
N ASN A 12 -1.30 5.98 6.73
CA ASN A 12 0.03 5.40 6.93
C ASN A 12 0.33 5.15 8.41
N ASP A 13 0.03 6.12 9.29
CA ASP A 13 0.25 6.00 10.74
C ASP A 13 -0.64 4.93 11.38
N PHE A 14 -1.84 4.73 10.84
CA PHE A 14 -2.72 3.65 11.25
C PHE A 14 -2.15 2.29 10.86
N LEU A 15 -1.67 2.15 9.62
CA LEU A 15 -1.03 0.92 9.13
C LEU A 15 0.24 0.61 9.92
N GLN A 16 1.11 1.60 10.12
CA GLN A 16 2.36 1.45 10.89
C GLN A 16 2.11 0.86 12.27
N ARG A 17 1.18 1.44 13.04
CA ARG A 17 0.83 0.95 14.37
C ARG A 17 0.26 -0.46 14.32
N THR A 18 -0.63 -0.72 13.37
CA THR A 18 -1.29 -2.04 13.21
C THR A 18 -0.28 -3.14 12.86
N ILE A 19 0.62 -2.87 11.91
CA ILE A 19 1.62 -3.83 11.43
C ILE A 19 2.63 -4.11 12.54
N ILE A 20 3.21 -3.07 13.17
CA ILE A 20 4.18 -3.25 14.27
C ILE A 20 3.57 -4.06 15.43
N GLN A 21 2.31 -3.81 15.79
CA GLN A 21 1.62 -4.59 16.82
C GLN A 21 1.46 -6.07 16.43
N ARG A 22 1.20 -6.35 15.15
CA ARG A 22 1.03 -7.72 14.64
C ARG A 22 2.37 -8.43 14.40
N SER A 23 3.42 -7.75 13.94
CA SER A 23 4.76 -8.34 13.78
C SER A 23 5.34 -8.78 15.12
N ASN A 24 5.05 -8.05 16.21
CA ASN A 24 5.41 -8.44 17.57
C ASN A 24 4.55 -9.58 18.17
N SER A 25 3.53 -10.07 17.44
CA SER A 25 2.70 -11.19 17.88
C SER A 25 3.32 -12.54 17.46
N SER A 26 2.89 -13.63 18.10
CA SER A 26 3.36 -15.00 17.80
C SER A 26 3.08 -15.47 16.36
N ALA A 27 2.27 -14.73 15.60
CA ALA A 27 2.01 -15.00 14.20
C ALA A 27 3.18 -14.63 13.27
N GLY A 28 4.12 -13.78 13.71
CA GLY A 28 5.32 -13.38 12.96
C GLY A 28 5.00 -12.94 11.53
N LEU A 29 4.49 -11.72 11.36
CA LEU A 29 4.40 -11.13 10.02
C LEU A 29 5.79 -10.69 9.56
N GLY A 30 6.11 -10.87 8.28
CA GLY A 30 7.28 -10.25 7.66
C GLY A 30 7.20 -8.72 7.72
N ASP A 31 8.26 -8.04 7.28
CA ASP A 31 8.34 -6.58 7.36
C ASP A 31 8.01 -5.88 6.04
N GLU A 32 7.75 -6.61 4.95
CA GLU A 32 7.51 -6.08 3.60
C GLU A 32 6.11 -6.47 3.10
N PHE A 33 5.38 -5.48 2.58
CA PHE A 33 3.98 -5.67 2.19
C PHE A 33 3.63 -4.96 0.88
N TRP A 34 3.05 -5.70 -0.06
CA TRP A 34 2.47 -5.12 -1.25
C TRP A 34 1.29 -4.19 -0.95
N THR A 35 1.29 -3.07 -1.69
CA THR A 35 0.20 -2.09 -1.75
C THR A 35 -0.42 -2.07 -3.15
N SER A 36 -1.45 -1.27 -3.38
CA SER A 36 -1.98 -1.04 -4.74
C SER A 36 -1.15 -0.06 -5.58
N GLY A 37 -0.04 0.44 -5.04
CA GLY A 37 0.76 1.47 -5.67
C GLY A 37 1.53 0.93 -6.87
N THR A 38 1.36 1.56 -8.02
CA THR A 38 2.03 1.13 -9.26
C THR A 38 2.40 2.32 -10.14
N LYS A 39 3.40 2.13 -11.00
CA LYS A 39 3.78 3.10 -12.02
C LYS A 39 3.03 2.81 -13.31
N ILE A 40 2.37 3.82 -13.89
CA ILE A 40 1.76 3.65 -15.22
C ILE A 40 2.89 3.54 -16.26
N PRO A 41 2.84 2.57 -17.20
CA PRO A 41 3.73 2.53 -18.36
C PRO A 41 3.76 3.89 -19.08
N ASP A 42 4.93 4.35 -19.47
CA ASP A 42 5.15 5.63 -20.16
C ASP A 42 4.79 6.92 -19.38
N SER A 43 4.44 6.81 -18.10
CA SER A 43 4.20 7.94 -17.21
C SER A 43 5.31 8.10 -16.17
N ARG A 44 5.61 9.34 -15.80
CA ARG A 44 6.46 9.63 -14.62
C ARG A 44 5.70 9.50 -13.29
N ASN A 45 4.39 9.25 -13.34
CA ASN A 45 3.52 9.32 -12.16
C ASN A 45 3.21 7.93 -11.58
N TRP A 46 3.18 7.87 -10.26
CA TRP A 46 2.64 6.76 -9.49
C TRP A 46 1.13 6.91 -9.30
N ILE A 47 0.42 5.79 -9.31
CA ILE A 47 -1.02 5.72 -9.04
C ILE A 47 -1.33 4.65 -8.01
N TRP A 48 -2.49 4.77 -7.37
CA TRP A 48 -3.14 3.67 -6.66
C TRP A 48 -4.02 2.91 -7.65
N PHE A 49 -3.61 1.70 -8.05
CA PHE A 49 -4.27 0.91 -9.10
C PHE A 49 -5.76 0.69 -8.84
N THR A 50 -6.12 0.44 -7.59
CA THR A 50 -7.49 0.08 -7.16
C THR A 50 -8.45 1.27 -7.17
N THR A 51 -7.94 2.50 -7.18
CA THR A 51 -8.75 3.73 -7.26
C THR A 51 -8.54 4.50 -8.56
N GLY A 52 -7.49 4.20 -9.32
CA GLY A 52 -7.08 4.93 -10.53
C GLY A 52 -6.53 6.34 -10.25
N ARG A 53 -6.37 6.73 -8.98
CA ARG A 53 -5.96 8.08 -8.59
C ARG A 53 -4.44 8.21 -8.57
N LYS A 54 -3.93 9.38 -8.99
CA LYS A 54 -2.53 9.76 -8.82
C LYS A 54 -2.19 9.84 -7.33
N ILE A 55 -1.00 9.36 -6.97
CA ILE A 55 -0.51 9.47 -5.60
C ILE A 55 -0.21 10.94 -5.29
N SER A 56 -0.87 11.46 -4.26
CA SER A 56 -0.69 12.84 -3.75
C SER A 56 0.05 12.89 -2.40
N TYR A 57 0.04 11.78 -1.66
CA TYR A 57 0.78 11.61 -0.41
C TYR A 57 1.88 10.57 -0.62
N TYR A 58 3.10 10.90 -0.21
CA TYR A 58 4.25 10.01 -0.36
C TYR A 58 4.94 9.80 0.98
N ASN A 59 5.36 8.57 1.23
CA ASN A 59 6.13 8.23 2.42
C ASN A 59 7.31 7.30 2.08
N TRP A 60 8.04 7.67 1.03
CA TRP A 60 9.22 6.94 0.55
C TRP A 60 10.26 6.74 1.64
N LEU A 61 10.89 5.57 1.61
CA LEU A 61 12.15 5.32 2.29
C LEU A 61 13.24 6.22 1.70
N LYS A 62 14.23 6.57 2.51
CA LYS A 62 15.37 7.38 2.05
C LYS A 62 16.06 6.67 0.87
N GLY A 63 16.24 7.38 -0.24
CA GLY A 63 16.84 6.86 -1.47
C GLY A 63 15.85 6.24 -2.45
N GLN A 64 14.56 6.19 -2.11
CA GLN A 64 13.49 5.71 -2.98
C GLN A 64 12.73 6.88 -3.63
N PRO A 65 12.07 6.67 -4.78
CA PRO A 65 12.09 5.43 -5.58
C PRO A 65 13.42 5.22 -6.32
N GLU A 66 13.81 3.96 -6.49
CA GLU A 66 14.89 3.54 -7.37
C GLU A 66 14.54 3.81 -8.85
N SER A 67 15.56 4.14 -9.64
CA SER A 67 15.41 4.49 -11.06
C SER A 67 15.30 3.28 -12.00
N ASN A 68 15.31 2.05 -11.46
CA ASN A 68 15.18 0.83 -12.24
C ASN A 68 13.81 0.76 -12.92
N LYS A 69 13.80 0.55 -14.24
CA LYS A 69 12.56 0.52 -15.05
C LYS A 69 11.66 -0.66 -14.71
N ASN A 70 12.22 -1.76 -14.17
CA ASN A 70 11.46 -2.93 -13.76
C ASN A 70 10.77 -2.72 -12.40
N TYR A 71 11.21 -1.74 -11.60
CA TYR A 71 10.68 -1.52 -10.27
C TYR A 71 9.44 -0.64 -10.33
N GLN A 72 8.31 -1.25 -10.63
CA GLN A 72 7.05 -0.57 -10.95
C GLN A 72 5.94 -0.78 -9.92
N CYS A 73 6.19 -1.56 -8.87
CA CYS A 73 5.22 -1.81 -7.79
C CYS A 73 5.73 -1.23 -6.46
N ILE A 74 4.82 -0.67 -5.66
CA ILE A 74 5.14 -0.08 -4.37
C ILE A 74 4.89 -1.12 -3.27
N GLU A 75 5.92 -1.41 -2.50
CA GLU A 75 5.82 -2.10 -1.23
C GLU A 75 5.89 -1.09 -0.08
N ALA A 76 5.23 -1.41 1.03
CA ALA A 76 5.36 -0.73 2.31
C ALA A 76 6.10 -1.64 3.28
N GLN A 77 7.26 -1.17 3.77
CA GLN A 77 8.13 -1.89 4.68
C GLN A 77 8.21 -1.24 6.05
N VAL A 78 8.35 -2.05 7.09
CA VAL A 78 8.67 -1.59 8.44
C VAL A 78 10.18 -1.49 8.60
N THR A 79 10.68 -0.29 8.89
CA THR A 79 12.10 -0.04 9.17
C THR A 79 12.24 1.00 10.27
N ASN A 80 13.08 0.72 11.28
CA ASN A 80 13.27 1.59 12.45
C ASN A 80 11.93 2.02 13.11
N ASN A 81 10.99 1.08 13.27
CA ASN A 81 9.63 1.33 13.78
C ASN A 81 8.80 2.34 12.96
N GLN A 82 9.14 2.53 11.68
CA GLN A 82 8.39 3.36 10.74
C GLN A 82 7.93 2.54 9.54
N LEU A 83 6.70 2.76 9.08
CA LEU A 83 6.26 2.23 7.79
C LEU A 83 6.74 3.21 6.72
N LYS A 84 7.56 2.74 5.77
CA LYS A 84 8.11 3.50 4.66
C LYS A 84 7.91 2.73 3.36
N TRP A 85 7.95 3.43 2.23
CA TRP A 85 7.66 2.79 0.94
C TRP A 85 8.92 2.64 0.10
N SER A 86 9.00 1.58 -0.70
CA SER A 86 9.98 1.46 -1.77
C SER A 86 9.32 0.93 -3.03
N ASN A 87 9.96 1.13 -4.19
CA ASN A 87 9.53 0.45 -5.41
C ASN A 87 10.39 -0.78 -5.66
N LYS A 88 9.72 -1.86 -6.08
CA LYS A 88 10.31 -3.18 -6.30
C LYS A 88 9.82 -3.76 -7.61
N ASP A 89 10.52 -4.79 -8.08
CA ASP A 89 10.04 -5.61 -9.18
C ASP A 89 8.71 -6.25 -8.76
N CYS A 90 7.68 -6.11 -9.59
CA CYS A 90 6.33 -6.56 -9.29
C CYS A 90 6.22 -8.08 -9.10
N TRP A 91 7.24 -8.83 -9.53
CA TRP A 91 7.30 -10.28 -9.42
C TRP A 91 7.93 -10.79 -8.12
N GLU A 92 8.38 -9.89 -7.23
CA GLU A 92 8.88 -10.27 -5.91
C GLU A 92 7.75 -10.81 -5.01
N GLU A 93 8.11 -11.74 -4.11
CA GLU A 93 7.17 -12.36 -3.19
C GLU A 93 7.14 -11.63 -1.84
N TYR A 94 6.05 -10.90 -1.58
CA TYR A 94 5.79 -10.26 -0.30
C TYR A 94 4.38 -10.57 0.21
N TYR A 95 4.15 -10.35 1.49
CA TYR A 95 2.79 -10.27 2.04
C TYR A 95 2.04 -9.09 1.41
N PHE A 96 0.74 -8.97 1.66
CA PHE A 96 -0.04 -7.85 1.12
C PHE A 96 -0.98 -7.26 2.17
N ILE A 97 -1.26 -5.97 2.03
CA ILE A 97 -2.25 -5.27 2.85
C ILE A 97 -3.48 -5.01 1.98
N CYS A 98 -4.65 -5.44 2.49
CA CYS A 98 -5.94 -5.18 1.85
C CYS A 98 -6.68 -4.05 2.56
N GLU A 99 -7.48 -3.31 1.79
CA GLU A 99 -8.48 -2.38 2.26
C GLU A 99 -9.91 -2.84 1.90
N SER A 100 -10.86 -2.45 2.73
CA SER A 100 -12.29 -2.61 2.52
C SER A 100 -13.00 -1.30 2.83
N LYS A 101 -14.05 -1.01 2.06
CA LYS A 101 -14.93 0.12 2.36
C LYS A 101 -15.74 -0.20 3.61
N LYS A 102 -15.98 0.81 4.44
CA LYS A 102 -16.95 0.67 5.53
C LYS A 102 -18.34 0.51 4.93
N SER A 103 -19.19 -0.26 5.59
CA SER A 103 -20.57 -0.52 5.15
C SER A 103 -21.40 0.75 4.96
N SER A 104 -21.09 1.83 5.69
CA SER A 104 -21.71 3.15 5.54
C SER A 104 -21.43 3.85 4.21
N ASP A 105 -20.38 3.43 3.49
CA ASP A 105 -19.97 4.03 2.21
C ASP A 105 -20.48 3.23 1.00
N ILE A 106 -21.16 2.11 1.25
CA ILE A 106 -21.83 1.30 0.24
C ILE A 106 -23.28 1.78 0.25
N GLY A 107 -23.72 2.44 -0.83
CA GLY A 107 -25.11 2.88 -0.99
C GLY A 107 -26.10 1.73 -0.72
N PRO A 108 -27.38 2.04 -0.43
CA PRO A 108 -28.34 1.03 0.00
C PRO A 108 -28.36 -0.14 -0.98
N ARG A 109 -28.33 -1.35 -0.44
CA ARG A 109 -28.46 -2.59 -1.21
C ARG A 109 -29.81 -2.53 -1.93
N VAL A 110 -29.80 -2.39 -3.25
CA VAL A 110 -31.00 -2.48 -4.07
C VAL A 110 -31.44 -3.95 -4.03
N GLU A 111 -32.46 -4.24 -3.23
CA GLU A 111 -33.15 -5.52 -3.28
C GLU A 111 -34.12 -5.47 -4.46
N TYR A 112 -33.86 -6.29 -5.48
CA TYR A 112 -34.85 -6.58 -6.51
C TYR A 112 -35.80 -7.64 -5.94
N SER A 113 -37.07 -7.28 -5.81
CA SER A 113 -38.20 -8.15 -5.48
C SER A 113 -38.53 -9.13 -6.60
#